data_AF-A0A3D2ICN6-F1
#
_entry.id   AF-A0A3D2ICN6-F1
#
_cell.length_a   1.000
_cell.length_b   1.000
_cell.length_c   1.000
_cell.angle_alpha   90.00
_cell.angle_beta   90.00
_cell.angle_gamma   90.00
#
_symmetry.space_group_name_H-M   'P 1'
#
loop_
_entity.id
_entity.type
_entity.pdbx_description
1 polymer ?
#
loop_
_entity_poly.entity_id
_entity_poly.type
_entity_poly.pdbx_seq_one_letter_code
_entity_poly.pdbx_strand_id
1 'polypeptide(L)'
;MGTGNRVSGNVANVALGFSGDIHASAAYAVALGYSPDIGSTGFGGIAVGASKADGLLAIGMGFGSTGSANYTIAMGQSAKATAQSAVAIGTGGTGSATLAIGLGGVASATKAIAIGSGATASTSGSIVLGRGMNSAGRLGAFRLNANGGKSISDSYQICQSLGATTDATPAKIFLASGGSTDGNLVIGTSTTVQFTVYVQASKGDSSTVGACYKLEGAVTRAAGNPAFLGSVTKTVIYEEDAGMDAAITIDNTTKALDLTVTGKAATNLNWLGTWHLHQNQ
;
A
#
# COMPACT_ATOMS: atom_id res chain seq x y z
N MET A 1 -22.15 -28.80 29.33
CA MET A 1 -22.05 -27.33 29.44
C MET A 1 -20.71 -27.03 30.12
N GLY A 2 -19.89 -26.14 29.56
CA GLY A 2 -18.58 -25.81 30.14
C GLY A 2 -18.72 -25.10 31.48
N THR A 3 -17.84 -25.42 32.42
CA THR A 3 -17.70 -24.70 33.69
C THR A 3 -16.91 -23.40 33.46
N GLY A 4 -17.34 -22.27 34.02
CA GLY A 4 -16.60 -20.99 33.98
C GLY A 4 -17.10 -19.93 32.98
N ASN A 5 -18.26 -20.12 32.35
CA ASN A 5 -18.81 -19.13 31.43
C ASN A 5 -19.27 -17.86 32.18
N ARG A 6 -18.77 -16.69 31.79
CA ARG A 6 -19.16 -15.36 32.29
C ARG A 6 -19.91 -14.61 31.19
N VAL A 7 -21.23 -14.74 31.23
CA VAL A 7 -22.14 -13.95 30.39
C VAL A 7 -22.69 -12.82 31.25
N SER A 8 -22.31 -11.59 30.96
CA SER A 8 -22.77 -10.39 31.69
C SER A 8 -23.42 -9.34 30.78
N GLY A 9 -23.50 -9.60 29.48
CA GLY A 9 -24.28 -8.78 28.54
C GLY A 9 -25.79 -8.93 28.80
N ASN A 10 -26.51 -7.80 28.84
CA ASN A 10 -27.92 -7.80 29.24
C ASN A 10 -28.90 -8.30 28.17
N VAL A 11 -28.47 -8.73 26.97
CA VAL A 11 -29.37 -9.22 25.89
C VAL A 11 -28.66 -10.22 24.96
N ALA A 12 -29.28 -11.38 24.75
CA ALA A 12 -29.06 -12.33 23.64
C ALA A 12 -27.61 -12.75 23.34
N ASN A 13 -26.90 -13.21 24.37
CA ASN A 13 -25.53 -13.70 24.25
C ASN A 13 -25.43 -15.21 23.95
N VAL A 14 -24.38 -15.62 23.25
CA VAL A 14 -23.98 -17.02 23.11
C VAL A 14 -22.60 -17.22 23.73
N ALA A 15 -22.48 -18.14 24.68
CA ALA A 15 -21.22 -18.51 25.32
C ALA A 15 -21.11 -20.04 25.40
N LEU A 16 -20.24 -20.64 24.59
CA LEU A 16 -20.11 -22.10 24.48
C LEU A 16 -18.64 -22.52 24.41
N GLY A 17 -18.19 -23.42 25.27
CA GLY A 17 -16.80 -23.89 25.26
C GLY A 17 -16.41 -24.68 26.51
N PHE A 18 -15.12 -24.94 26.68
CA PHE A 18 -14.55 -25.78 27.73
C PHE A 18 -13.24 -25.19 28.25
N SER A 19 -13.00 -25.30 29.56
CA SER A 19 -11.74 -24.95 30.25
C SER A 19 -11.21 -23.52 30.09
N GLY A 20 -12.06 -22.49 30.07
CA GLY A 20 -11.59 -21.12 30.11
C GLY A 20 -12.71 -20.17 30.49
N ASP A 21 -12.39 -19.06 31.15
CA ASP A 21 -13.32 -17.95 31.38
C ASP A 21 -13.85 -17.46 30.02
N ILE A 22 -14.98 -17.98 29.56
CA ILE A 22 -15.66 -17.49 28.36
C ILE A 22 -16.28 -16.15 28.74
N HIS A 23 -15.72 -15.06 28.23
CA HIS A 23 -16.15 -13.72 28.60
C HIS A 23 -16.97 -13.12 27.45
N ALA A 24 -18.29 -13.04 27.64
CA ALA A 24 -19.23 -12.43 26.71
C ALA A 24 -20.02 -11.32 27.45
N SER A 25 -19.40 -10.15 27.60
CA SER A 25 -19.91 -9.08 28.47
C SER A 25 -20.72 -7.99 27.76
N ALA A 26 -20.65 -7.92 26.43
CA ALA A 26 -21.45 -7.00 25.63
C ALA A 26 -22.74 -7.65 25.12
N ALA A 27 -23.81 -6.89 24.87
CA ALA A 27 -25.05 -7.43 24.29
C ALA A 27 -24.81 -8.02 22.87
N TYR A 28 -25.58 -9.05 22.51
CA TYR A 28 -25.48 -9.79 21.24
C TYR A 28 -24.12 -10.45 20.96
N ALA A 29 -23.26 -10.60 21.97
CA ALA A 29 -21.94 -11.18 21.80
C ALA A 29 -21.98 -12.71 21.62
N VAL A 30 -21.13 -13.24 20.75
CA VAL A 30 -20.96 -14.68 20.48
C VAL A 30 -19.54 -15.11 20.81
N ALA A 31 -19.36 -15.80 21.92
CA ALA A 31 -18.07 -16.30 22.40
C ALA A 31 -18.05 -17.84 22.37
N LEU A 32 -17.17 -18.43 21.54
CA LEU A 32 -17.11 -19.87 21.30
C LEU A 32 -15.69 -20.41 21.49
N GLY A 33 -15.50 -21.52 22.21
CA GLY A 33 -14.22 -22.24 22.32
C GLY A 33 -13.48 -22.05 23.65
N TYR A 34 -12.14 -22.06 23.59
CA TYR A 34 -11.26 -21.98 24.76
C TYR A 34 -10.84 -20.53 25.03
N SER A 35 -11.28 -19.95 26.14
CA SER A 35 -10.97 -18.58 26.58
C SER A 35 -11.20 -17.44 25.55
N PRO A 36 -12.32 -17.40 24.81
CA PRO A 36 -12.69 -16.21 24.05
C PRO A 36 -13.02 -15.04 24.99
N ASP A 37 -12.69 -13.82 24.57
CA ASP A 37 -12.88 -12.58 25.33
C ASP A 37 -13.58 -11.51 24.47
N ILE A 38 -14.76 -11.10 24.92
CA ILE A 38 -15.53 -9.99 24.37
C ILE A 38 -15.84 -9.04 25.52
N GLY A 39 -15.06 -7.96 25.58
CA GLY A 39 -15.23 -6.89 26.55
C GLY A 39 -16.56 -6.15 26.40
N SER A 40 -16.89 -5.29 27.37
CA SER A 40 -18.19 -4.60 27.46
C SER A 40 -18.46 -3.65 26.29
N THR A 41 -17.42 -3.25 25.56
CA THR A 41 -17.48 -2.42 24.35
C THR A 41 -17.75 -3.22 23.07
N GLY A 42 -17.65 -4.56 23.12
CA GLY A 42 -17.77 -5.46 21.98
C GLY A 42 -19.20 -5.81 21.56
N PHE A 43 -20.12 -4.83 21.54
CA PHE A 43 -21.54 -5.07 21.19
C PHE A 43 -21.65 -5.78 19.83
N GLY A 44 -22.38 -6.90 19.80
CA GLY A 44 -22.51 -7.76 18.61
C GLY A 44 -21.19 -8.38 18.12
N GLY A 45 -20.15 -8.40 18.96
CA GLY A 45 -18.86 -9.00 18.64
C GLY A 45 -18.90 -10.52 18.60
N ILE A 46 -17.96 -11.10 17.84
CA ILE A 46 -17.81 -12.56 17.69
C ILE A 46 -16.37 -12.94 18.03
N ALA A 47 -16.18 -13.80 19.02
CA ALA A 47 -14.89 -14.35 19.41
C ALA A 47 -14.93 -15.90 19.33
N VAL A 48 -14.07 -16.50 18.51
CA VAL A 48 -13.98 -17.96 18.33
C VAL A 48 -12.55 -18.47 18.56
N GLY A 49 -12.38 -19.34 19.55
CA GLY A 49 -11.08 -19.79 20.06
C GLY A 49 -10.53 -18.83 21.13
N ALA A 50 -9.24 -18.93 21.44
CA ALA A 50 -8.56 -18.02 22.37
C ALA A 50 -8.34 -16.65 21.72
N SER A 51 -9.42 -15.95 21.39
CA SER A 51 -9.47 -14.74 20.57
C SER A 51 -10.16 -13.58 21.29
N LYS A 52 -9.94 -12.36 20.81
CA LYS A 52 -10.56 -11.14 21.32
C LYS A 52 -11.35 -10.38 20.26
N ALA A 53 -12.52 -9.87 20.64
CA ALA A 53 -13.34 -8.97 19.84
C ALA A 53 -13.80 -7.78 20.70
N ASP A 54 -12.90 -6.81 20.92
CA ASP A 54 -13.11 -5.72 21.88
C ASP A 54 -13.89 -4.53 21.27
N GLY A 55 -13.88 -4.40 19.94
CA GLY A 55 -14.59 -3.34 19.23
C GLY A 55 -16.06 -3.65 18.96
N LEU A 56 -16.87 -2.60 18.76
CA LEU A 56 -18.26 -2.72 18.31
C LEU A 56 -18.32 -3.55 17.01
N LEU A 57 -19.12 -4.63 16.97
CA LEU A 57 -19.27 -5.52 15.81
C LEU A 57 -17.94 -6.09 15.29
N ALA A 58 -16.93 -6.24 16.17
CA ALA A 58 -15.66 -6.84 15.82
C ALA A 58 -15.75 -8.39 15.75
N ILE A 59 -14.93 -8.99 14.90
CA ILE A 59 -14.78 -10.44 14.79
C ILE A 59 -13.34 -10.80 15.10
N GLY A 60 -13.12 -11.67 16.08
CA GLY A 60 -11.84 -12.31 16.39
C GLY A 60 -12.00 -13.82 16.27
N MET A 61 -11.22 -14.49 15.41
CA MET A 61 -11.27 -15.94 15.27
C MET A 61 -9.87 -16.55 15.17
N GLY A 62 -9.54 -17.46 16.07
CA GLY A 62 -8.25 -18.17 16.11
C GLY A 62 -7.42 -17.85 17.36
N PHE A 63 -6.43 -18.68 17.64
CA PHE A 63 -5.60 -18.54 18.84
C PHE A 63 -4.80 -17.22 18.81
N GLY A 64 -5.03 -16.34 19.78
CA GLY A 64 -4.39 -15.03 19.90
C GLY A 64 -4.87 -13.97 18.91
N SER A 65 -5.94 -14.21 18.14
CA SER A 65 -6.46 -13.19 17.21
C SER A 65 -7.15 -12.05 17.97
N THR A 66 -7.06 -10.81 17.49
CA THR A 66 -7.62 -9.63 18.17
C THR A 66 -8.23 -8.65 17.15
N GLY A 67 -9.55 -8.47 17.21
CA GLY A 67 -10.25 -7.34 16.60
C GLY A 67 -10.48 -6.26 17.66
N SER A 68 -9.56 -5.29 17.77
CA SER A 68 -9.59 -4.31 18.88
C SER A 68 -10.34 -3.02 18.57
N ALA A 69 -10.67 -2.76 17.30
CA ALA A 69 -11.41 -1.57 16.87
C ALA A 69 -12.79 -1.92 16.31
N ASN A 70 -13.65 -0.90 16.17
CA ASN A 70 -15.02 -1.09 15.69
C ASN A 70 -15.06 -1.60 14.25
N TYR A 71 -16.01 -2.49 13.95
CA TYR A 71 -16.27 -3.10 12.64
C TYR A 71 -15.09 -3.89 12.06
N THR A 72 -14.25 -4.47 12.92
CA THR A 72 -13.04 -5.19 12.48
C THR A 72 -13.27 -6.68 12.24
N ILE A 73 -12.39 -7.29 11.44
CA ILE A 73 -12.33 -8.75 11.26
C ILE A 73 -10.88 -9.20 11.42
N ALA A 74 -10.56 -9.94 12.47
CA ALA A 74 -9.27 -10.57 12.72
C ALA A 74 -9.43 -12.10 12.74
N MET A 75 -8.97 -12.81 11.71
CA MET A 75 -9.12 -14.26 11.58
C MET A 75 -7.78 -14.94 11.30
N GLY A 76 -7.39 -15.93 12.11
CA GLY A 76 -6.11 -16.65 12.03
C GLY A 76 -5.29 -16.52 13.30
N GLN A 77 -4.33 -17.42 13.51
CA GLN A 77 -3.48 -17.41 14.72
C GLN A 77 -2.73 -16.08 14.82
N SER A 78 -2.88 -15.35 15.94
CA SER A 78 -2.27 -14.03 16.16
C SER A 78 -2.62 -12.92 15.15
N ALA A 79 -3.73 -13.04 14.39
CA ALA A 79 -4.20 -11.96 13.51
C ALA A 79 -4.65 -10.73 14.32
N LYS A 80 -4.33 -9.50 13.87
CA LYS A 80 -4.62 -8.25 14.58
C LYS A 80 -5.26 -7.22 13.65
N ALA A 81 -6.52 -6.89 13.89
CA ALA A 81 -7.21 -5.79 13.22
C ALA A 81 -7.40 -4.64 14.22
N THR A 82 -6.55 -3.61 14.11
CA THR A 82 -6.38 -2.59 15.17
C THR A 82 -6.98 -1.23 14.84
N ALA A 83 -7.37 -0.99 13.59
CA ALA A 83 -8.02 0.25 13.14
C ALA A 83 -9.49 0.01 12.82
N GLN A 84 -10.32 1.06 12.90
CA GLN A 84 -11.75 0.97 12.56
C GLN A 84 -11.94 0.39 11.15
N SER A 85 -12.87 -0.57 11.00
CA SER A 85 -13.17 -1.26 9.75
C SER A 85 -12.01 -2.07 9.13
N ALA A 86 -10.93 -2.33 9.89
CA ALA A 86 -9.79 -3.11 9.40
C ALA A 86 -10.11 -4.61 9.33
N VAL A 87 -9.54 -5.27 8.33
CA VAL A 87 -9.62 -6.72 8.14
C VAL A 87 -8.20 -7.29 8.12
N ALA A 88 -7.93 -8.27 8.96
CA ALA A 88 -6.69 -9.02 9.08
C ALA A 88 -7.01 -10.52 9.04
N ILE A 89 -6.67 -11.20 7.95
CA ILE A 89 -6.95 -12.63 7.76
C ILE A 89 -5.64 -13.36 7.49
N GLY A 90 -5.38 -14.46 8.20
CA GLY A 90 -4.15 -15.25 8.12
C GLY A 90 -3.32 -15.17 9.40
N THR A 91 -2.43 -16.15 9.59
CA THR A 91 -1.57 -16.24 10.76
C THR A 91 -0.65 -15.02 10.87
N GLY A 92 -0.70 -14.27 11.99
CA GLY A 92 0.11 -13.08 12.23
C GLY A 92 -0.21 -11.87 11.36
N GLY A 93 -1.32 -11.87 10.60
CA GLY A 93 -1.72 -10.72 9.78
C GLY A 93 -2.02 -9.50 10.64
N THR A 94 -1.57 -8.30 10.24
CA THR A 94 -1.84 -7.04 10.95
C THR A 94 -2.47 -6.02 10.01
N GLY A 95 -3.76 -5.72 10.23
CA GLY A 95 -4.51 -4.68 9.54
C GLY A 95 -4.63 -3.44 10.40
N SER A 96 -3.86 -2.39 10.10
CA SER A 96 -3.82 -1.13 10.86
C SER A 96 -4.42 0.05 10.10
N ALA A 97 -5.27 -0.21 9.09
CA ALA A 97 -6.00 0.84 8.37
C ALA A 97 -7.01 0.34 7.32
N THR A 98 -6.92 -0.91 6.84
CA THR A 98 -7.80 -1.39 5.74
C THR A 98 -7.85 -2.92 5.62
N LEU A 99 -6.93 -3.57 4.88
CA LEU A 99 -7.06 -4.99 4.54
C LEU A 99 -5.69 -5.68 4.45
N ALA A 100 -5.46 -6.66 5.30
CA ALA A 100 -4.31 -7.56 5.26
C ALA A 100 -4.79 -9.02 5.16
N ILE A 101 -4.43 -9.73 4.09
CA ILE A 101 -4.78 -11.15 3.88
C ILE A 101 -3.50 -11.95 3.60
N GLY A 102 -3.20 -12.96 4.41
CA GLY A 102 -2.07 -13.88 4.26
C GLY A 102 -1.24 -14.04 5.54
N LEU A 103 -0.44 -15.11 5.61
CA LEU A 103 0.51 -15.36 6.71
C LEU A 103 1.50 -14.18 6.83
N GLY A 104 1.40 -13.41 7.92
CA GLY A 104 2.24 -12.24 8.20
C GLY A 104 2.01 -11.06 7.26
N GLY A 105 0.84 -10.95 6.60
CA GLY A 105 0.50 -9.77 5.80
C GLY A 105 0.31 -8.52 6.67
N VAL A 106 0.85 -7.38 6.26
CA VAL A 106 0.82 -6.11 7.02
C VAL A 106 0.29 -4.98 6.14
N ALA A 107 -0.86 -4.42 6.50
CA ALA A 107 -1.36 -3.18 5.92
C ALA A 107 -1.31 -2.08 6.99
N SER A 108 -0.20 -1.32 7.03
CA SER A 108 0.08 -0.37 8.10
C SER A 108 -0.30 1.09 7.80
N ALA A 109 -0.64 1.42 6.55
CA ALA A 109 -1.01 2.77 6.14
C ALA A 109 -2.49 2.92 5.78
N THR A 110 -3.04 4.13 5.93
CA THR A 110 -4.42 4.48 5.58
C THR A 110 -4.77 4.07 4.14
N LYS A 111 -5.91 3.39 3.92
CA LYS A 111 -6.36 2.93 2.59
C LYS A 111 -5.41 1.91 1.90
N ALA A 112 -4.53 1.24 2.63
CA ALA A 112 -3.58 0.26 2.08
C ALA A 112 -4.12 -1.19 2.04
N ILE A 113 -3.89 -1.92 0.95
CA ILE A 113 -4.30 -3.32 0.82
C ILE A 113 -3.04 -4.18 0.68
N ALA A 114 -2.88 -5.18 1.55
CA ALA A 114 -1.80 -6.17 1.47
C ALA A 114 -2.40 -7.58 1.34
N ILE A 115 -2.18 -8.25 0.22
CA ILE A 115 -2.64 -9.62 0.00
C ILE A 115 -1.46 -10.48 -0.42
N GLY A 116 -1.12 -11.50 0.39
CA GLY A 116 0.00 -12.40 0.19
C GLY A 116 0.80 -12.61 1.49
N SER A 117 1.47 -13.77 1.62
CA SER A 117 2.30 -14.02 2.80
C SER A 117 3.47 -13.03 2.87
N GLY A 118 3.61 -12.32 3.99
CA GLY A 118 4.64 -11.29 4.17
C GLY A 118 4.46 -10.02 3.33
N ALA A 119 3.32 -9.83 2.66
CA ALA A 119 3.04 -8.59 1.92
C ALA A 119 2.93 -7.40 2.88
N THR A 120 3.57 -6.27 2.58
CA THR A 120 3.63 -5.07 3.42
C THR A 120 3.19 -3.83 2.64
N ALA A 121 1.97 -3.37 2.88
CA ALA A 121 1.43 -2.12 2.33
C ALA A 121 1.60 -1.00 3.37
N SER A 122 2.75 -0.32 3.31
CA SER A 122 3.22 0.69 4.27
C SER A 122 3.03 2.13 3.82
N THR A 123 2.39 2.36 2.67
CA THR A 123 2.16 3.71 2.12
C THR A 123 0.68 3.95 1.85
N SER A 124 0.21 5.18 2.10
CA SER A 124 -1.21 5.52 1.99
C SER A 124 -1.75 5.19 0.59
N GLY A 125 -2.91 4.54 0.52
CA GLY A 125 -3.56 4.14 -0.73
C GLY A 125 -2.83 3.09 -1.56
N SER A 126 -1.79 2.43 -1.05
CA SER A 126 -1.07 1.41 -1.82
C SER A 126 -1.82 0.08 -1.87
N ILE A 127 -1.68 -0.65 -2.97
CA ILE A 127 -2.24 -1.99 -3.14
C ILE A 127 -1.08 -2.91 -3.49
N VAL A 128 -0.81 -3.85 -2.60
CA VAL A 128 0.29 -4.81 -2.67
C VAL A 128 -0.29 -6.21 -2.76
N LEU A 129 -0.10 -6.86 -3.92
CA LEU A 129 -0.55 -8.22 -4.14
C LEU A 129 0.67 -9.11 -4.48
N GLY A 130 0.94 -10.12 -3.65
CA GLY A 130 2.03 -11.07 -3.81
C GLY A 130 2.86 -11.33 -2.55
N ARG A 131 3.60 -12.44 -2.53
CA ARG A 131 4.40 -12.88 -1.36
C ARG A 131 5.62 -11.97 -1.15
N GLY A 132 5.77 -11.44 0.06
CA GLY A 132 6.94 -10.67 0.52
C GLY A 132 7.13 -9.28 -0.09
N MET A 133 6.12 -8.78 -0.81
CA MET A 133 6.17 -7.47 -1.47
C MET A 133 6.07 -6.32 -0.47
N ASN A 134 6.70 -5.16 -0.73
CA ASN A 134 6.64 -3.98 0.14
C ASN A 134 6.26 -2.74 -0.69
N SER A 135 5.36 -1.86 -0.21
CA SER A 135 4.98 -0.60 -0.89
C SER A 135 5.83 0.63 -0.53
N ALA A 136 6.87 0.49 0.30
CA ALA A 136 7.60 1.62 0.89
C ALA A 136 7.98 2.71 -0.14
N GLY A 137 7.75 3.96 0.27
CA GLY A 137 8.17 5.18 -0.42
C GLY A 137 7.26 5.70 -1.53
N ARG A 138 6.10 5.07 -1.83
CA ARG A 138 5.31 5.43 -3.03
C ARG A 138 3.80 5.43 -2.80
N LEU A 139 3.16 6.61 -2.80
CA LEU A 139 1.72 6.76 -2.57
C LEU A 139 0.92 6.22 -3.76
N GLY A 140 -0.17 5.50 -3.48
CA GLY A 140 -1.04 4.96 -4.52
C GLY A 140 -0.41 3.88 -5.41
N ALA A 141 0.76 3.34 -5.03
CA ALA A 141 1.43 2.34 -5.85
C ALA A 141 0.63 1.03 -5.91
N PHE A 142 0.44 0.52 -7.13
CA PHE A 142 -0.03 -0.84 -7.37
C PHE A 142 1.18 -1.71 -7.68
N ARG A 143 1.44 -2.69 -6.82
CA ARG A 143 2.57 -3.63 -6.96
C ARG A 143 2.05 -5.06 -7.07
N LEU A 144 2.46 -5.74 -8.13
CA LEU A 144 2.14 -7.15 -8.38
C LEU A 144 3.43 -7.98 -8.43
N ASN A 145 3.41 -9.13 -7.76
CA ASN A 145 4.37 -10.21 -7.99
C ASN A 145 3.62 -11.49 -8.36
N ALA A 146 3.73 -11.90 -9.63
CA ALA A 146 3.09 -13.09 -10.18
C ALA A 146 3.96 -14.35 -10.10
N ASN A 147 5.19 -14.26 -9.57
CA ASN A 147 6.22 -15.30 -9.74
C ASN A 147 6.31 -16.33 -8.61
N GLY A 148 5.28 -16.49 -7.78
CA GLY A 148 5.10 -17.68 -6.93
C GLY A 148 6.22 -18.01 -5.92
N GLY A 149 7.25 -17.16 -5.78
CA GLY A 149 8.27 -17.34 -4.76
C GLY A 149 9.74 -17.16 -5.11
N LYS A 150 10.14 -16.61 -6.27
CA LYS A 150 11.57 -16.52 -6.62
C LYS A 150 12.32 -15.29 -6.11
N SER A 151 11.67 -14.13 -5.92
CA SER A 151 12.31 -12.93 -5.35
C SER A 151 11.24 -11.98 -4.79
N ILE A 152 11.51 -11.34 -3.64
CA ILE A 152 10.65 -10.30 -3.05
C ILE A 152 10.78 -8.95 -3.76
N SER A 153 11.70 -8.86 -4.72
CA SER A 153 12.07 -7.64 -5.44
C SER A 153 11.67 -7.66 -6.92
N ASP A 154 11.36 -8.84 -7.47
CA ASP A 154 10.78 -8.98 -8.81
C ASP A 154 9.35 -8.44 -8.78
N SER A 155 9.11 -7.37 -9.53
CA SER A 155 7.82 -6.71 -9.45
C SER A 155 7.44 -5.98 -10.73
N TYR A 156 6.16 -6.05 -11.05
CA TYR A 156 5.53 -5.03 -11.87
C TYR A 156 4.96 -3.96 -10.96
N GLN A 157 5.25 -2.71 -11.27
CA GLN A 157 4.77 -1.58 -10.51
C GLN A 157 4.20 -0.48 -11.40
N ILE A 158 3.08 0.10 -10.97
CA ILE A 158 2.58 1.37 -11.46
C ILE A 158 2.65 2.42 -10.34
N CYS A 159 3.18 3.61 -10.63
CA CYS A 159 3.13 4.77 -9.74
C CYS A 159 3.06 6.08 -10.53
N GLN A 160 2.71 7.17 -9.83
CA GLN A 160 2.56 8.48 -10.44
C GLN A 160 3.52 9.49 -9.83
N SER A 161 4.09 10.36 -10.65
CA SER A 161 4.76 11.59 -10.25
C SER A 161 3.92 12.80 -10.62
N LEU A 162 3.92 13.80 -9.74
CA LEU A 162 3.14 15.01 -9.86
C LEU A 162 4.05 16.23 -9.67
N GLY A 163 3.76 17.30 -10.39
CA GLY A 163 4.42 18.59 -10.20
C GLY A 163 3.82 19.66 -11.09
N ALA A 164 4.41 20.86 -11.04
CA ALA A 164 3.95 22.01 -11.82
C ALA A 164 5.13 22.83 -12.32
N THR A 165 4.94 23.53 -13.43
CA THR A 165 5.87 24.54 -13.96
C THR A 165 5.10 25.83 -14.19
N THR A 166 5.77 26.97 -14.05
CA THR A 166 5.21 28.31 -14.33
C THR A 166 5.88 29.01 -15.51
N ASP A 167 6.97 28.43 -16.00
CA ASP A 167 7.83 28.97 -17.05
C ASP A 167 8.52 27.84 -17.84
N ALA A 168 9.48 28.22 -18.70
CA ALA A 168 10.30 27.31 -19.50
C ALA A 168 11.57 26.84 -18.78
N THR A 169 11.58 26.85 -17.44
CA THR A 169 12.70 26.33 -16.65
C THR A 169 12.46 24.84 -16.35
N PRO A 170 13.46 23.96 -16.58
CA PRO A 170 13.33 22.54 -16.22
C PRO A 170 13.11 22.35 -14.71
N ALA A 171 12.09 21.59 -14.34
CA ALA A 171 11.75 21.26 -12.97
C ALA A 171 11.58 19.75 -12.79
N LYS A 172 12.15 19.20 -11.71
CA LYS A 172 11.92 17.80 -11.33
C LYS A 172 10.51 17.65 -10.75
N ILE A 173 9.79 16.62 -11.19
CA ILE A 173 8.53 16.21 -10.58
C ILE A 173 8.73 14.92 -9.78
N PHE A 174 8.04 14.83 -8.65
CA PHE A 174 8.27 13.78 -7.66
C PHE A 174 7.15 12.77 -7.68
N LEU A 175 7.46 11.51 -7.37
CA LEU A 175 6.44 10.52 -7.05
C LEU A 175 5.49 11.11 -6.00
N ALA A 176 4.19 10.90 -6.19
CA ALA A 176 3.21 11.27 -5.19
C ALA A 176 3.64 10.68 -3.84
N SER A 177 3.95 11.55 -2.89
CA SER A 177 4.33 11.18 -1.53
C SER A 177 3.29 11.83 -0.63
N GLY A 178 2.64 11.05 0.23
CA GLY A 178 1.66 11.57 1.18
C GLY A 178 2.32 12.30 2.34
N GLY A 179 3.20 13.27 2.05
CA GLY A 179 3.96 14.04 3.04
C GLY A 179 5.35 13.50 3.39
N SER A 180 5.96 12.65 2.57
CA SER A 180 7.38 12.25 2.73
C SER A 180 8.28 13.07 1.80
N THR A 181 9.41 13.55 2.33
CA THR A 181 10.43 14.33 1.61
C THR A 181 11.14 13.56 0.48
N ASP A 182 10.89 12.25 0.36
CA ASP A 182 11.65 11.34 -0.50
C ASP A 182 10.81 10.80 -1.67
N GLY A 183 10.08 11.66 -2.39
CA GLY A 183 9.32 11.30 -3.60
C GLY A 183 10.17 10.83 -4.79
N ASN A 184 11.36 10.28 -4.54
CA ASN A 184 12.32 9.83 -5.55
C ASN A 184 12.05 8.40 -5.98
N LEU A 185 12.24 8.12 -7.27
CA LEU A 185 12.23 6.75 -7.80
C LEU A 185 13.61 6.09 -7.58
N VAL A 186 13.91 5.70 -6.34
CA VAL A 186 15.21 5.09 -6.00
C VAL A 186 15.35 3.69 -6.62
N ILE A 187 16.52 3.43 -7.21
CA ILE A 187 16.89 2.12 -7.78
C ILE A 187 17.70 1.34 -6.75
N GLY A 188 17.23 0.16 -6.36
CA GLY A 188 17.91 -0.73 -5.40
C GLY A 188 19.23 -1.28 -5.95
N THR A 189 20.11 -1.76 -5.07
CA THR A 189 21.34 -2.46 -5.49
C THR A 189 21.02 -3.84 -6.07
N SER A 190 21.92 -4.35 -6.90
CA SER A 190 21.78 -5.61 -7.64
C SER A 190 20.47 -5.71 -8.44
N THR A 191 19.96 -4.60 -8.93
CA THR A 191 18.63 -4.51 -9.54
C THR A 191 18.73 -4.02 -10.97
N THR A 192 17.91 -4.60 -11.86
CA THR A 192 17.63 -4.01 -13.17
C THR A 192 16.16 -3.61 -13.25
N VAL A 193 15.90 -2.39 -13.74
CA VAL A 193 14.56 -1.84 -13.91
C VAL A 193 14.38 -1.42 -15.36
N GLN A 194 13.44 -2.03 -16.07
CA GLN A 194 12.89 -1.47 -17.31
C GLN A 194 11.75 -0.53 -16.96
N PHE A 195 11.66 0.61 -17.65
CA PHE A 195 10.62 1.59 -17.43
C PHE A 195 9.98 2.09 -18.72
N THR A 196 8.68 2.39 -18.62
CA THR A 196 7.94 3.24 -19.56
C THR A 196 7.26 4.33 -18.75
N VAL A 197 7.35 5.58 -19.20
CA VAL A 197 6.72 6.73 -18.55
C VAL A 197 5.86 7.47 -19.56
N TYR A 198 4.57 7.60 -19.26
CA TYR A 198 3.68 8.51 -19.97
C TYR A 198 3.63 9.83 -19.22
N VAL A 199 4.02 10.92 -19.87
CA VAL A 199 4.08 12.25 -19.27
C VAL A 199 3.05 13.13 -19.95
N GLN A 200 2.24 13.82 -19.16
CA GLN A 200 1.23 14.75 -19.64
C GLN A 200 1.33 16.08 -18.88
N ALA A 201 1.27 17.18 -19.63
CA ALA A 201 1.05 18.52 -19.13
C ALA A 201 -0.34 19.01 -19.51
N SER A 202 -1.00 19.73 -18.61
CA SER A 202 -2.21 20.49 -18.94
C SER A 202 -2.26 21.78 -18.13
N LYS A 203 -2.76 22.85 -18.72
CA LYS A 203 -2.92 24.14 -18.04
C LYS A 203 -4.00 24.12 -16.94
N GLY A 204 -4.91 23.14 -16.98
CA GLY A 204 -5.96 22.96 -15.97
C GLY A 204 -7.08 24.01 -16.03
N ASP A 205 -6.98 24.99 -16.93
CA ASP A 205 -8.12 25.70 -17.48
C ASP A 205 -8.58 24.94 -18.74
N SER A 206 -9.80 25.15 -19.21
CA SER A 206 -10.38 24.46 -20.38
C SER A 206 -9.69 24.76 -21.73
N SER A 207 -8.42 25.16 -21.71
CA SER A 207 -7.57 25.37 -22.88
C SER A 207 -7.00 24.04 -23.41
N THR A 208 -6.43 24.10 -24.61
CA THR A 208 -5.72 22.99 -25.25
C THR A 208 -4.19 23.05 -25.03
N VAL A 209 -3.75 23.90 -24.09
CA VAL A 209 -2.34 24.12 -23.77
C VAL A 209 -1.81 22.93 -22.97
N GLY A 210 -0.80 22.27 -23.50
CA GLY A 210 -0.22 21.07 -22.89
C GLY A 210 0.82 20.37 -23.76
N ALA A 211 1.29 19.24 -23.26
CA ALA A 211 2.21 18.36 -23.97
C ALA A 211 2.05 16.92 -23.48
N CYS A 212 2.37 15.96 -24.34
CA CYS A 212 2.29 14.54 -24.08
C CYS A 212 3.54 13.83 -24.62
N TYR A 213 4.14 12.99 -23.78
CA TYR A 213 5.37 12.26 -24.10
C TYR A 213 5.27 10.80 -23.67
N LYS A 214 6.04 9.96 -24.34
CA LYS A 214 6.37 8.61 -23.89
C LYS A 214 7.89 8.49 -23.77
N LEU A 215 8.39 8.12 -22.59
CA LEU A 215 9.80 7.86 -22.34
C LEU A 215 10.02 6.40 -21.98
N GLU A 216 11.01 5.74 -22.60
CA GLU A 216 11.28 4.32 -22.44
C GLU A 216 12.77 4.08 -22.24
N GLY A 217 13.12 3.18 -21.32
CA GLY A 217 14.51 2.84 -21.08
C GLY A 217 14.68 1.72 -20.08
N ALA A 218 15.94 1.44 -19.77
CA ALA A 218 16.32 0.51 -18.72
C ALA A 218 17.48 1.08 -17.91
N VAL A 219 17.48 0.81 -16.61
CA VAL A 219 18.54 1.19 -15.68
C VAL A 219 18.97 -0.04 -14.90
N THR A 220 20.27 -0.20 -14.70
CA THR A 220 20.82 -1.21 -13.80
C THR A 220 21.61 -0.55 -12.70
N ARG A 221 21.65 -1.20 -11.54
CA ARG A 221 22.49 -0.80 -10.44
C ARG A 221 23.05 -2.03 -9.75
N ALA A 222 24.38 -2.17 -9.80
CA ALA A 222 25.11 -3.13 -8.98
C ALA A 222 25.28 -2.57 -7.54
N ALA A 223 26.51 -2.43 -7.03
CA ALA A 223 26.76 -1.78 -5.73
C ALA A 223 26.89 -0.25 -5.83
N GLY A 224 27.31 0.27 -6.99
CA GLY A 224 27.63 1.69 -7.21
C GLY A 224 26.42 2.56 -7.57
N ASN A 225 26.69 3.58 -8.39
CA ASN A 225 25.65 4.44 -8.95
C ASN A 225 24.81 3.69 -10.00
N PRO A 226 23.52 4.02 -10.16
CA PRO A 226 22.73 3.51 -11.28
C PRO A 226 23.33 3.95 -12.62
N ALA A 227 23.13 3.14 -13.65
CA ALA A 227 23.53 3.46 -15.02
C ALA A 227 22.45 3.00 -16.01
N PHE A 228 22.19 3.80 -17.04
CA PHE A 228 21.28 3.39 -18.10
C PHE A 228 21.88 2.22 -18.90
N LEU A 229 21.03 1.26 -19.25
CA LEU A 229 21.31 0.23 -20.22
C LEU A 229 20.86 0.73 -21.59
N GLY A 230 21.75 1.42 -22.30
CA GLY A 230 21.44 2.12 -23.54
C GLY A 230 20.93 3.55 -23.30
N SER A 231 20.27 4.11 -24.31
CA SER A 231 19.71 5.47 -24.26
C SER A 231 18.22 5.44 -23.92
N VAL A 232 17.75 6.47 -23.21
CA VAL A 232 16.31 6.69 -23.03
C VAL A 232 15.71 7.12 -24.37
N THR A 233 14.72 6.39 -24.85
CA THR A 233 13.95 6.74 -26.04
C THR A 233 12.82 7.67 -25.62
N LYS A 234 12.67 8.81 -26.32
CA LYS A 234 11.58 9.75 -26.12
C LYS A 234 10.75 9.82 -27.40
N THR A 235 9.45 9.60 -27.27
CA THR A 235 8.47 9.88 -28.31
C THR A 235 7.68 11.10 -27.89
N VAL A 236 7.72 12.14 -28.72
CA VAL A 236 6.83 13.30 -28.60
C VAL A 236 5.49 12.91 -29.20
N ILE A 237 4.45 12.87 -28.37
CA ILE A 237 3.08 12.57 -28.81
C ILE A 237 2.39 13.88 -29.21
N TYR A 238 2.59 14.92 -28.40
CA TYR A 238 2.05 16.25 -28.63
C TYR A 238 2.88 17.29 -27.86
N GLU A 239 3.11 18.45 -28.48
CA GLU A 239 3.69 19.63 -27.86
C GLU A 239 2.97 20.85 -28.44
N GLU A 240 2.42 21.70 -27.59
CA GLU A 240 1.87 22.98 -28.05
C GLU A 240 2.98 24.00 -28.35
N ASP A 241 4.14 23.86 -27.71
CA ASP A 241 5.30 24.73 -27.86
C ASP A 241 6.58 23.88 -27.90
N ALA A 242 7.46 24.17 -28.87
CA ALA A 242 8.68 23.38 -29.12
C ALA A 242 9.74 23.50 -28.01
N GLY A 243 9.57 24.44 -27.06
CA GLY A 243 10.43 24.57 -25.88
C GLY A 243 9.98 23.71 -24.69
N MET A 244 8.79 23.11 -24.76
CA MET A 244 8.34 22.17 -23.75
C MET A 244 9.13 20.86 -23.87
N ASP A 245 9.38 20.20 -22.74
CA ASP A 245 10.07 18.92 -22.76
C ASP A 245 9.75 18.05 -21.53
N ALA A 246 10.05 16.76 -21.64
CA ALA A 246 10.17 15.84 -20.51
C ALA A 246 11.40 14.95 -20.70
N ALA A 247 12.19 14.74 -19.66
CA ALA A 247 13.42 13.96 -19.71
C ALA A 247 13.61 13.10 -18.47
N ILE A 248 14.24 11.93 -18.66
CA ILE A 248 14.64 11.04 -17.57
C ILE A 248 16.16 11.13 -17.39
N THR A 249 16.61 11.40 -16.17
CA THR A 249 18.02 11.41 -15.79
C THR A 249 18.26 10.53 -14.56
N ILE A 250 19.53 10.29 -14.24
CA ILE A 250 19.93 9.59 -13.01
C ILE A 250 20.50 10.62 -12.05
N ASP A 251 19.94 10.69 -10.84
CA ASP A 251 20.55 11.39 -9.72
C ASP A 251 21.49 10.44 -8.98
N ASN A 252 22.78 10.67 -9.13
CA ASN A 252 23.82 9.89 -8.46
C ASN A 252 23.92 10.16 -6.96
N THR A 253 23.29 11.20 -6.42
CA THR A 253 23.23 11.44 -4.97
C THR A 253 22.17 10.54 -4.35
N THR A 254 20.93 10.69 -4.79
CA THR A 254 19.78 9.93 -4.27
C THR A 254 19.63 8.52 -4.85
N LYS A 255 20.43 8.18 -5.89
CA LYS A 255 20.40 6.91 -6.61
C LYS A 255 19.05 6.65 -7.27
N ALA A 256 18.44 7.70 -7.82
CA ALA A 256 17.09 7.67 -8.34
C ALA A 256 17.02 7.97 -9.84
N LEU A 257 15.92 7.55 -10.47
CA LEU A 257 15.48 8.09 -11.74
C LEU A 257 14.70 9.39 -11.48
N ASP A 258 15.15 10.46 -12.13
CA ASP A 258 14.53 11.77 -12.05
C ASP A 258 13.75 12.04 -13.33
N LEU A 259 12.48 12.41 -13.18
CA LEU A 259 11.69 12.97 -14.27
C LEU A 259 11.70 14.49 -14.16
N THR A 260 12.36 15.11 -15.12
CA THR A 260 12.39 16.57 -15.28
C THR A 260 11.43 16.94 -16.39
N VAL A 261 10.64 17.97 -16.17
CA VAL A 261 9.70 18.53 -17.15
C VAL A 261 10.00 20.01 -17.35
N THR A 262 9.84 20.49 -18.57
CA THR A 262 10.06 21.89 -18.95
C THR A 262 8.73 22.46 -19.45
N GLY A 263 8.27 23.53 -18.81
CA GLY A 263 7.03 24.20 -19.15
C GLY A 263 7.16 25.18 -20.31
N LYS A 264 6.14 26.02 -20.45
CA LYS A 264 6.10 27.13 -21.40
C LYS A 264 6.24 28.44 -20.64
N ALA A 265 6.94 29.42 -21.21
CA ALA A 265 7.13 30.73 -20.58
C ALA A 265 5.79 31.35 -20.16
N ALA A 266 5.74 31.91 -18.95
CA ALA A 266 4.57 32.56 -18.35
C ALA A 266 3.27 31.71 -18.39
N THR A 267 3.39 30.38 -18.35
CA THR A 267 2.26 29.46 -18.43
C THR A 267 2.33 28.45 -17.27
N ASN A 268 1.28 28.42 -16.46
CA ASN A 268 1.16 27.44 -15.38
C ASN A 268 0.67 26.10 -15.96
N LEU A 269 1.45 25.05 -15.79
CA LEU A 269 1.11 23.70 -16.25
C LEU A 269 1.18 22.72 -15.09
N ASN A 270 0.16 21.88 -14.97
CA ASN A 270 0.15 20.71 -14.10
C ASN A 270 0.69 19.51 -14.87
N TRP A 271 1.63 18.81 -14.26
CA TRP A 271 2.31 17.67 -14.85
C TRP A 271 1.98 16.38 -14.11
N LEU A 272 1.71 15.33 -14.88
CA LEU A 272 1.53 13.97 -14.41
C LEU A 272 2.48 13.06 -15.19
N GLY A 273 3.32 12.32 -14.48
CA GLY A 273 4.10 11.21 -15.02
C GLY A 273 3.54 9.89 -14.50
N THR A 274 3.08 9.00 -15.38
CA THR A 274 2.66 7.64 -15.00
C THR A 274 3.75 6.65 -15.38
N TRP A 275 4.31 5.99 -14.37
CA TRP A 275 5.46 5.10 -14.48
C TRP A 275 5.01 3.66 -14.47
N HIS A 276 5.40 2.89 -15.47
CA HIS A 276 5.30 1.45 -15.52
C HIS A 276 6.71 0.87 -15.36
N LEU A 277 6.93 0.11 -14.31
CA LEU A 277 8.26 -0.37 -13.91
C LEU A 277 8.26 -1.88 -13.83
N HIS A 278 9.22 -2.50 -14.49
CA HIS A 278 9.47 -3.93 -14.43
C HIS A 278 10.82 -4.11 -13.76
N GLN A 279 10.81 -4.60 -12.52
CA GLN A 279 12.00 -4.82 -11.72
C GLN A 279 12.35 -6.31 -11.71
N ASN A 280 13.65 -6.60 -11.86
CA ASN A 280 14.22 -7.93 -11.71
C ASN A 280 15.46 -7.85 -10.80
N GLN A 281 15.51 -8.70 -9.77
CA GLN A 281 16.62 -8.81 -8.81
C GLN A 281 17.01 -10.27 -8.55
#